data_AF-A0A956Y3Y7-F1
#
_entry.id   AF-A0A956Y3Y7-F1
#
_cell.length_a   1.000
_cell.length_b   1.000
_cell.length_c   1.000
_cell.angle_alpha   90.00
_cell.angle_beta   90.00
_cell.angle_gamma   90.00
#
_symmetry.space_group_name_H-M   'P 1'
#
loop_
_entity.id
_entity.type
_entity.pdbx_description
1 polymer ?
#
loop_
_entity_poly.entity_id
_entity_poly.type
_entity_poly.pdbx_seq_one_letter_code
_entity_poly.pdbx_strand_id
1 'polypeptide(L)'
;YARPNPLGRAYIVPNARIVPDTTEGDIAAIEQMRQTSFDPAQTVILHTDDMPDVQALGTGTATITHYEDTRVEITAKSDDGGYLVLSDAYFPGWQATIDAEAVPIIRANSLFKAIMLPPGEHDVVFEFVPSWLWALPFGAICWVISLLLALIFLWTSANPVEPASGSVNTR
;
A
#
# COMPACT_ATOMS: atom_id res chain seq x y z
N TYR A 1 2.18 -9.81 39.03
CA TYR A 1 1.91 -10.21 37.64
C TYR A 1 2.88 -9.46 36.73
N ALA A 2 4.02 -10.06 36.41
CA ALA A 2 4.88 -9.55 35.35
C ALA A 2 4.23 -9.97 34.02
N ARG A 3 3.81 -9.00 33.19
CA ARG A 3 3.36 -9.34 31.84
C ARG A 3 4.60 -9.79 31.04
N PRO A 4 4.58 -10.95 30.37
CA PRO A 4 5.61 -11.27 29.40
C PRO A 4 5.61 -10.16 28.37
N ASN A 5 6.81 -9.65 28.07
CA ASN A 5 7.11 -8.51 27.20
C ASN A 5 6.07 -8.33 26.07
N PRO A 6 5.15 -7.34 26.15
CA PRO A 6 4.22 -7.10 25.05
C PRO A 6 5.06 -6.75 23.83
N LEU A 7 4.79 -7.44 22.72
CA LEU A 7 5.42 -7.09 21.45
C LEU A 7 5.23 -5.60 21.24
N GLY A 8 6.35 -4.91 20.97
CA GLY A 8 6.33 -3.48 20.71
C GLY A 8 5.43 -3.16 19.51
N ARG A 9 5.19 -1.88 19.28
CA ARG A 9 4.37 -1.46 18.13
C ARG A 9 4.98 -1.91 16.79
N ALA A 10 6.30 -1.98 16.72
CA ALA A 10 7.06 -2.61 15.64
C ALA A 10 7.87 -3.79 16.18
N TYR A 11 7.87 -4.92 15.47
CA TYR A 11 8.64 -6.11 15.83
C TYR A 11 8.96 -6.96 14.59
N ILE A 12 9.99 -7.80 14.69
CA ILE A 12 10.42 -8.68 13.59
C ILE A 12 10.15 -10.12 14.00
N VAL A 13 9.51 -10.89 13.12
CA VAL A 13 9.32 -12.33 13.32
C VAL A 13 9.94 -13.14 12.19
N PRO A 14 10.45 -14.35 12.48
CA PRO A 14 11.03 -15.21 11.46
C PRO A 14 9.94 -15.89 10.62
N ASN A 15 8.90 -16.45 11.23
CA ASN A 15 7.97 -17.31 10.50
C ASN A 15 6.76 -16.54 9.97
N ALA A 16 6.29 -16.94 8.78
CA ALA A 16 5.00 -16.55 8.25
C ALA A 16 4.10 -17.77 8.01
N ARG A 17 2.81 -17.60 8.24
CA ARG A 17 1.75 -18.48 7.74
C ARG A 17 0.89 -17.67 6.80
N ILE A 18 0.43 -18.28 5.72
CA ILE A 18 -0.35 -17.56 4.70
C ILE A 18 -1.80 -17.98 4.78
N VAL A 19 -2.69 -17.00 4.64
CA VAL A 19 -4.12 -17.18 4.41
C VAL A 19 -4.53 -16.32 3.21
N PRO A 20 -5.60 -16.69 2.49
CA PRO A 20 -6.13 -15.86 1.41
C PRO A 20 -6.51 -14.47 1.91
N ASP A 21 -6.41 -13.45 1.05
CA ASP A 21 -6.86 -12.09 1.38
C ASP A 21 -8.38 -11.95 1.27
N THR A 22 -9.11 -12.76 2.03
CA THR A 22 -10.58 -12.85 2.02
C THR A 22 -11.14 -12.94 3.45
N THR A 23 -12.46 -12.78 3.58
CA THR A 23 -13.18 -12.99 4.86
C THR A 23 -12.94 -14.38 5.44
N GLU A 24 -12.85 -15.41 4.60
CA GLU A 24 -12.55 -16.78 5.05
C GLU A 24 -11.13 -16.88 5.58
N GLY A 25 -10.18 -16.21 4.94
CA GLY A 25 -8.80 -16.06 5.42
C GLY A 25 -8.72 -15.35 6.78
N ASP A 26 -9.53 -14.30 6.99
CA ASP A 26 -9.66 -13.62 8.28
C ASP A 26 -10.17 -14.55 9.39
N ILE A 27 -11.19 -15.37 9.11
CA ILE A 27 -11.69 -16.36 10.07
C ILE A 27 -10.59 -17.39 10.38
N ALA A 28 -9.88 -17.88 9.36
CA ALA A 28 -8.80 -18.83 9.53
C ALA A 28 -7.62 -18.25 10.34
N ALA A 29 -7.26 -16.99 10.10
CA ALA A 29 -6.22 -16.29 10.85
C ALA A 29 -6.57 -16.17 12.33
N ILE A 30 -7.79 -15.73 12.64
CA ILE A 30 -8.29 -15.61 14.02
C ILE A 30 -8.28 -16.97 14.72
N GLU A 31 -8.74 -18.03 14.04
CA GLU A 31 -8.74 -19.37 14.62
C GLU A 31 -7.32 -19.86 14.93
N GLN A 32 -6.37 -19.62 14.03
CA GLN A 32 -4.96 -19.94 14.26
C GLN A 32 -4.37 -19.15 15.43
N MET A 33 -4.62 -17.84 15.51
CA MET A 33 -4.13 -17.00 16.61
C MET A 33 -4.72 -17.38 17.98
N ARG A 34 -5.88 -18.05 17.99
CA ARG A 34 -6.52 -18.53 19.22
C ARG A 34 -5.90 -19.84 19.75
N GLN A 35 -5.11 -20.55 18.94
CA GLN A 35 -4.46 -21.80 19.35
C GLN A 35 -3.35 -21.51 20.35
N THR A 36 -3.24 -22.32 21.41
CA THR A 36 -2.18 -22.18 22.44
C THR A 36 -0.76 -22.36 21.87
N SER A 37 -0.64 -23.03 20.73
CA SER A 37 0.62 -23.24 20.02
C SER A 37 1.07 -22.04 19.17
N PHE A 38 0.22 -21.02 19.02
CA PHE A 38 0.55 -19.82 18.25
C PHE A 38 1.32 -18.82 19.13
N ASP A 39 2.56 -18.52 18.74
CA ASP A 39 3.37 -17.49 19.36
C ASP A 39 3.51 -16.27 18.42
N PRO A 40 2.85 -15.14 18.73
CA PRO A 40 2.92 -13.93 17.90
C PRO A 40 4.33 -13.31 17.88
N ALA A 41 5.20 -13.68 18.81
CA ALA A 41 6.59 -13.22 18.81
C ALA A 41 7.46 -13.98 17.80
N GLN A 42 6.95 -15.07 17.22
CA GLN A 42 7.69 -15.96 16.34
C GLN A 42 7.01 -16.18 14.99
N THR A 43 5.70 -15.94 14.90
CA THR A 43 4.91 -16.19 13.70
C THR A 43 3.97 -15.03 13.39
N VAL A 44 3.96 -14.56 12.14
CA VAL A 44 2.95 -13.66 11.58
C VAL A 44 2.03 -14.42 10.64
N ILE A 45 0.76 -14.08 10.61
CA ILE A 45 -0.18 -14.56 9.59
C ILE A 45 -0.29 -13.50 8.50
N LEU A 46 0.05 -13.83 7.26
CA LEU A 46 0.01 -12.94 6.11
C LEU A 46 -1.22 -13.23 5.26
N HIS A 47 -1.94 -12.17 4.89
CA HIS A 47 -3.09 -12.21 4.00
C HIS A 47 -2.61 -11.87 2.60
N THR A 48 -2.34 -12.90 1.80
CA THR A 48 -1.81 -12.77 0.45
C THR A 48 -2.10 -14.06 -0.32
N ASP A 49 -2.39 -13.93 -1.61
CA ASP A 49 -2.49 -15.07 -2.52
C ASP A 49 -1.11 -15.45 -3.08
N ASP A 50 -0.17 -14.51 -3.05
CA ASP A 50 1.21 -14.71 -3.48
C ASP A 50 2.11 -15.06 -2.29
N MET A 51 2.82 -16.17 -2.39
CA MET A 51 3.78 -16.60 -1.38
C MET A 51 5.06 -15.75 -1.50
N PRO A 52 5.49 -15.03 -0.45
CA PRO A 52 6.76 -14.32 -0.49
C PRO A 52 7.90 -15.33 -0.70
N ASP A 53 8.77 -15.08 -1.69
CA ASP A 53 9.79 -16.03 -2.18
C ASP A 53 10.99 -16.22 -1.24
N VAL A 54 10.89 -15.81 0.03
CA VAL A 54 12.06 -15.76 0.92
C VAL A 54 11.76 -16.37 2.28
N GLN A 55 12.62 -17.32 2.66
CA GLN A 55 12.69 -17.85 4.01
C GLN A 55 13.29 -16.79 4.93
N ALA A 56 12.43 -16.00 5.53
CA ALA A 56 12.80 -15.17 6.66
C ALA A 56 13.06 -16.10 7.86
N LEU A 57 14.24 -16.05 8.46
CA LEU A 57 14.62 -16.96 9.57
C LEU A 57 15.12 -16.20 10.80
N GLY A 58 15.27 -14.87 10.69
CA GLY A 58 15.84 -14.03 11.73
C GLY A 58 14.83 -13.48 12.72
N THR A 59 15.28 -13.35 13.96
CA THR A 59 14.74 -12.38 14.91
C THR A 59 15.60 -11.13 14.86
N GLY A 60 15.04 -9.99 15.24
CA GLY A 60 15.76 -8.74 15.17
C GLY A 60 15.16 -7.66 16.07
N THR A 61 15.72 -6.46 15.97
CA THR A 61 15.21 -5.28 16.66
C THR A 61 14.55 -4.35 15.67
N ALA A 62 13.38 -3.82 16.04
CA ALA A 62 12.70 -2.75 15.29
C ALA A 62 12.42 -1.60 16.26
N THR A 63 12.98 -0.43 15.98
CA THR A 63 12.83 0.76 16.80
C THR A 63 12.15 1.85 15.99
N ILE A 64 10.99 2.29 16.43
CA ILE A 64 10.31 3.44 15.82
C ILE A 64 11.11 4.69 16.17
N THR A 65 11.67 5.34 15.16
CA THR A 65 12.46 6.58 15.28
C THR A 65 11.59 7.82 15.13
N HIS A 66 10.52 7.72 14.33
CA HIS A 66 9.54 8.78 14.12
C HIS A 66 8.13 8.22 13.99
N TYR A 67 7.13 8.89 14.57
CA TYR A 67 5.75 8.43 14.58
C TYR A 67 4.76 9.57 14.41
N GLU A 68 4.06 9.58 13.28
CA GLU A 68 2.99 10.50 12.92
C GLU A 68 1.80 9.74 12.31
N ASP A 69 0.66 10.42 12.18
CA ASP A 69 -0.59 9.83 11.67
C ASP A 69 -0.45 9.28 10.24
N THR A 70 0.35 9.93 9.39
CA THR A 70 0.54 9.59 7.98
C THR A 70 1.93 9.06 7.66
N ARG A 71 2.83 8.96 8.65
CA ARG A 71 4.23 8.56 8.44
C ARG A 71 4.81 7.90 9.67
N VAL A 72 5.43 6.73 9.50
CA VAL A 72 6.13 5.99 10.55
C VAL A 72 7.49 5.60 10.04
N GLU A 73 8.54 5.97 10.77
CA GLU A 73 9.92 5.63 10.46
C GLU A 73 10.47 4.66 11.50
N ILE A 74 11.15 3.62 11.04
CA ILE A 74 11.59 2.49 11.85
C ILE A 74 13.01 2.14 11.44
N THR A 75 13.95 2.13 12.37
CA THR A 75 15.25 1.49 12.18
C THR A 75 15.13 0.03 12.57
N ALA A 76 15.36 -0.85 11.60
CA ALA A 76 15.21 -2.29 11.74
C ALA A 76 16.57 -2.98 11.54
N LYS A 77 16.87 -3.96 12.39
CA LYS A 77 18.11 -4.75 12.31
C LYS A 77 17.80 -6.22 12.50
N SER A 78 18.19 -7.04 11.53
CA SER A 78 18.07 -8.50 11.59
C SER A 78 19.18 -9.18 10.80
N ASP A 79 19.94 -10.08 11.43
CA ASP A 79 21.07 -10.74 10.77
C ASP A 79 20.63 -11.72 9.66
N ASP A 80 19.43 -12.29 9.77
CA ASP A 80 18.88 -13.28 8.83
C ASP A 80 17.57 -12.79 8.15
N GLY A 81 17.32 -11.48 8.19
CA GLY A 81 16.07 -10.89 7.68
C GLY A 81 14.85 -11.29 8.52
N GLY A 82 13.65 -11.07 8.02
CA GLY A 82 12.43 -11.34 8.78
C GLY A 82 11.18 -10.73 8.17
N TYR A 83 10.06 -10.86 8.88
CA TYR A 83 8.86 -10.06 8.64
C TYR A 83 8.80 -8.96 9.67
N LEU A 84 9.01 -7.72 9.23
CA LEU A 84 8.79 -6.55 10.08
C LEU A 84 7.29 -6.28 10.14
N VAL A 85 6.70 -6.43 11.32
CA VAL A 85 5.29 -6.17 11.58
C VAL A 85 5.16 -4.83 12.29
N LEU A 86 4.29 -3.97 11.75
CA LEU A 86 3.83 -2.75 12.37
C LEU A 86 2.38 -2.93 12.81
N SER A 87 2.14 -2.87 14.13
CA SER A 87 0.85 -3.08 14.79
C SER A 87 -0.13 -1.90 14.64
N ASP A 88 -0.14 -1.29 13.47
CA ASP A 88 -1.08 -0.25 13.08
C ASP A 88 -2.02 -0.78 11.99
N ALA A 89 -3.27 -0.34 12.05
CA ALA A 89 -4.31 -0.75 11.12
C ALA A 89 -3.86 -0.63 9.65
N TYR A 90 -4.03 -1.73 8.91
CA TYR A 90 -3.85 -1.76 7.47
C TYR A 90 -4.99 -1.01 6.80
N PHE A 91 -4.64 -0.05 5.95
CA PHE A 91 -5.58 0.66 5.09
C PHE A 91 -4.99 0.78 3.68
N PRO A 92 -5.82 0.70 2.62
CA PRO A 92 -5.36 0.99 1.27
C PRO A 92 -4.80 2.42 1.16
N GLY A 93 -3.67 2.58 0.46
CA GLY A 93 -3.00 3.87 0.26
C GLY A 93 -1.70 4.05 1.04
N TRP A 94 -1.39 3.15 1.99
CA TRP A 94 -0.06 3.09 2.58
C TRP A 94 0.97 2.54 1.57
N GLN A 95 2.16 3.11 1.60
CA GLN A 95 3.35 2.66 0.88
C GLN A 95 4.46 2.41 1.88
N ALA A 96 5.36 1.48 1.56
CA ALA A 96 6.54 1.22 2.37
C ALA A 96 7.80 1.29 1.52
N THR A 97 8.89 1.74 2.15
CA THR A 97 10.23 1.69 1.57
C THR A 97 11.21 1.09 2.56
N ILE A 98 12.23 0.39 2.04
CA ILE A 98 13.41 -0.06 2.75
C ILE A 98 14.59 0.63 2.07
N ASP A 99 15.35 1.45 2.82
CA ASP A 99 16.48 2.21 2.28
C ASP A 99 16.12 3.02 1.02
N ALA A 100 14.93 3.64 1.04
CA ALA A 100 14.30 4.39 -0.06
C ALA A 100 13.85 3.56 -1.28
N GLU A 101 13.99 2.24 -1.27
CA GLU A 101 13.44 1.36 -2.31
C GLU A 101 12.02 0.89 -1.94
N ALA A 102 11.08 0.98 -2.89
CA ALA A 102 9.69 0.63 -2.67
C ALA A 102 9.51 -0.88 -2.49
N VAL A 103 8.78 -1.27 -1.45
CA VAL A 103 8.45 -2.68 -1.15
C VAL A 103 6.95 -2.87 -0.95
N PRO A 104 6.41 -4.06 -1.28
CA PRO A 104 5.00 -4.36 -1.06
C PRO A 104 4.68 -4.44 0.44
N ILE A 105 3.59 -3.78 0.86
CA ILE A 105 3.00 -3.98 2.18
C ILE A 105 2.03 -5.17 2.10
N ILE A 106 2.17 -6.09 3.04
CA ILE A 106 1.31 -7.26 3.19
C ILE A 106 0.44 -7.06 4.43
N ARG A 107 -0.86 -7.36 4.31
CA ARG A 107 -1.77 -7.35 5.46
C ARG A 107 -1.43 -8.51 6.39
N ALA A 108 -1.25 -8.22 7.67
CA ALA A 108 -0.76 -9.16 8.66
C ALA A 108 -1.73 -9.31 9.83
N ASN A 109 -1.89 -10.52 10.39
CA ASN A 109 -2.74 -10.80 11.54
C ASN A 109 -4.14 -10.13 11.42
N SER A 110 -4.75 -10.22 10.23
CA SER A 110 -5.99 -9.56 9.78
C SER A 110 -6.01 -8.04 9.72
N LEU A 111 -5.25 -7.33 10.57
CA LEU A 111 -5.39 -5.89 10.79
C LEU A 111 -4.09 -5.10 10.67
N PHE A 112 -2.93 -5.72 10.77
CA PHE A 112 -1.64 -5.05 10.83
C PHE A 112 -0.96 -4.97 9.46
N LYS A 113 0.13 -4.22 9.41
CA LYS A 113 0.99 -4.11 8.23
C LYS A 113 2.25 -4.95 8.47
N ALA A 114 2.69 -5.65 7.45
CA ALA A 114 3.99 -6.28 7.43
C ALA A 114 4.73 -5.98 6.12
N ILE A 115 6.04 -5.97 6.20
CA ILE A 115 6.92 -6.01 5.04
C ILE A 115 7.94 -7.13 5.22
N MET A 116 8.45 -7.62 4.11
CA MET A 116 9.58 -8.52 4.12
C MET A 116 10.87 -7.70 4.29
N LEU A 117 11.63 -7.97 5.35
CA LEU A 117 12.87 -7.30 5.67
C LEU A 117 14.05 -8.17 5.22
N PRO A 118 14.95 -7.67 4.36
CA PRO A 118 16.17 -8.38 4.02
C PRO A 118 17.15 -8.45 5.23
N PRO A 119 18.16 -9.34 5.17
CA PRO A 119 19.23 -9.37 6.15
C PRO A 119 20.03 -8.06 6.18
N GLY A 120 20.26 -7.52 7.37
CA GLY A 120 21.04 -6.30 7.56
C GLY A 120 20.40 -5.31 8.55
N GLU A 121 20.87 -4.08 8.45
CA GLU A 121 20.33 -2.91 9.16
C GLU A 121 19.75 -1.97 8.11
N HIS A 122 18.51 -1.55 8.32
CA HIS A 122 17.71 -0.86 7.31
C HIS A 122 16.88 0.24 7.94
N ASP A 123 16.69 1.32 7.18
CA ASP A 123 15.71 2.35 7.49
C ASP A 123 14.42 2.06 6.72
N VAL A 124 13.35 1.82 7.47
CA VAL A 124 12.03 1.49 6.95
C VAL A 124 11.10 2.67 7.15
N VAL A 125 10.43 3.08 6.08
CA VAL A 125 9.41 4.14 6.14
C VAL A 125 8.08 3.59 5.66
N PHE A 126 7.06 3.72 6.49
CA PHE A 126 5.65 3.58 6.10
C PHE A 126 5.06 4.98 5.92
N GLU A 127 4.42 5.24 4.79
CA GLU A 127 3.83 6.55 4.48
C GLU A 127 2.46 6.39 3.82
N PHE A 128 1.49 7.17 4.28
CA PHE A 128 0.15 7.19 3.67
C PHE A 128 0.14 8.17 2.50
N VAL A 129 -0.08 7.64 1.30
CA VAL A 129 -0.24 8.43 0.08
C VAL A 129 -1.71 8.37 -0.36
N PRO A 130 -2.45 9.48 -0.24
CA PRO A 130 -3.86 9.49 -0.59
C PRO A 130 -4.09 9.15 -2.07
N SER A 131 -4.97 8.18 -2.32
CA SER A 131 -5.28 7.68 -3.68
C SER A 131 -5.85 8.74 -4.63
N TRP A 132 -6.48 9.79 -4.11
CA TRP A 132 -6.99 10.91 -4.91
C TRP A 132 -5.88 11.75 -5.56
N LEU A 133 -4.63 11.65 -5.09
CA LEU A 133 -3.50 12.30 -5.76
C LEU A 133 -3.31 11.77 -7.20
N TRP A 134 -3.65 10.50 -7.45
CA TRP A 134 -3.67 9.94 -8.81
C TRP A 134 -4.82 10.47 -9.68
N ALA A 135 -5.85 11.08 -9.08
CA ALA A 135 -6.98 11.68 -9.79
C ALA A 135 -6.70 13.12 -10.27
N LEU A 136 -5.68 13.78 -9.73
CA LEU A 136 -5.28 15.14 -10.12
C LEU A 136 -5.08 15.35 -11.64
N PRO A 137 -4.40 14.47 -12.40
CA PRO A 137 -4.25 14.65 -13.85
C PRO A 137 -5.60 14.63 -14.59
N PHE A 138 -6.62 13.92 -14.10
CA PHE A 138 -7.93 13.89 -14.75
C PHE A 138 -8.62 15.26 -14.70
N GLY A 139 -8.49 15.99 -13.59
CA GLY A 139 -9.00 17.35 -13.49
C GLY A 139 -8.35 18.29 -14.50
N ALA A 140 -7.03 18.20 -14.67
CA ALA A 140 -6.30 18.99 -15.65
C ALA A 140 -6.71 18.64 -17.10
N ILE A 141 -6.90 17.36 -17.41
CA ILE A 141 -7.35 16.90 -18.74
C ILE A 141 -8.74 17.44 -19.07
N CYS A 142 -9.70 17.34 -18.14
CA CYS A 142 -11.05 17.89 -18.32
C CYS A 142 -11.02 19.39 -18.58
N TRP A 143 -10.13 20.13 -17.89
CA TRP A 143 -9.98 21.56 -18.08
C TRP A 143 -9.42 21.92 -19.46
N VAL A 144 -8.39 21.20 -19.92
CA VAL A 144 -7.81 21.37 -21.26
C VAL A 144 -8.84 21.06 -22.35
N ILE A 145 -9.61 19.97 -22.23
CA ILE A 145 -10.68 19.63 -23.18
C ILE A 145 -11.73 20.74 -23.23
N SER A 146 -12.15 21.26 -22.07
CA SER A 146 -13.13 22.34 -21.99
C SER A 146 -12.63 23.61 -22.69
N LEU A 147 -11.36 23.96 -22.52
CA LEU A 147 -10.73 25.09 -23.22
C LEU A 147 -10.68 24.88 -24.75
N LEU A 148 -10.30 23.67 -25.19
CA LEU A 148 -10.24 23.36 -26.62
C LEU A 148 -11.64 23.44 -27.26
N LEU A 149 -12.67 22.92 -26.60
CA LEU A 149 -14.05 23.01 -27.08
C LEU A 149 -14.54 24.46 -27.13
N ALA A 150 -14.22 25.28 -26.13
CA ALA A 150 -14.55 26.71 -26.13
C ALA A 150 -13.85 27.46 -27.27
N LEU A 151 -12.57 27.16 -27.54
CA LEU A 151 -11.83 27.75 -28.66
C LEU A 151 -12.41 27.32 -30.02
N ILE A 152 -12.78 26.05 -30.18
CA ILE A 152 -13.45 25.55 -31.38
C ILE A 152 -14.79 26.25 -31.58
N PHE A 153 -15.60 26.39 -30.52
CA PHE A 153 -16.88 27.08 -30.57
C PHE A 153 -16.73 28.56 -30.95
N LEU A 154 -15.75 29.25 -30.36
CA LEU A 154 -15.45 30.64 -30.71
C LEU A 154 -15.00 30.74 -32.17
N TRP A 155 -14.15 29.83 -32.64
CA TRP A 155 -13.67 29.81 -34.02
C TRP A 155 -14.80 29.55 -35.03
N THR A 156 -15.70 28.59 -34.77
CA THR A 156 -16.86 28.32 -35.65
C THR A 156 -17.89 29.44 -35.62
N SER A 157 -18.09 30.10 -34.48
CA SER A 157 -18.97 31.27 -34.37
C SER A 157 -18.42 32.48 -35.12
N ALA A 158 -17.09 32.64 -35.17
CA ALA A 158 -16.43 33.73 -35.88
C ALA A 158 -16.28 33.47 -37.39
N ASN A 159 -16.24 32.20 -37.81
CA ASN A 159 -16.13 31.79 -39.22
C ASN A 159 -17.32 30.90 -39.61
N PRO A 160 -18.53 31.47 -39.76
CA PRO A 160 -19.67 30.69 -40.22
C PRO A 160 -19.37 30.11 -41.61
N VAL A 161 -19.49 28.79 -41.75
CA VAL A 161 -19.36 28.12 -43.04
C VAL A 161 -20.54 28.57 -43.90
N GLU A 162 -20.27 29.36 -44.94
CA GLU A 162 -21.31 29.72 -45.90
C GLU A 162 -21.92 28.44 -46.47
N PRO A 163 -23.26 28.30 -46.47
CA PRO A 163 -23.88 27.13 -47.07
C PRO A 163 -23.46 27.08 -48.53
N ALA A 164 -22.84 25.97 -48.94
CA ALA A 164 -22.46 25.75 -50.32
C ALA A 164 -23.65 26.08 -51.22
N SER A 165 -23.51 27.12 -52.05
CA SER A 165 -24.56 27.54 -52.97
C SER A 165 -24.78 26.41 -53.95
N GLY A 166 -25.73 25.52 -53.64
CA GLY A 166 -26.21 24.52 -54.55
C GLY A 166 -26.81 25.23 -55.74
N SER A 167 -26.08 25.24 -56.86
CA SER A 167 -26.62 25.66 -58.14
C SER A 167 -27.78 24.72 -58.47
N VAL A 168 -29.00 25.19 -58.22
CA VAL A 168 -30.23 24.55 -58.69
C VAL A 168 -30.17 24.59 -60.22
N ASN A 169 -29.76 23.49 -60.84
CA ASN A 169 -29.89 23.29 -62.28
C ASN A 169 -31.37 23.07 -62.57
N THR A 170 -32.09 24.13 -62.94
CA THR A 170 -33.41 24.01 -63.57
C THR A 170 -33.20 23.52 -65.01
N ARG A 171 -33.75 22.35 -65.32
CA ARG A 171 -33.83 21.80 -66.67
C ARG A 171 -35.29 21.71 -67.08
#